data_AF-A0A813G198-F1
#
_entry.id   AF-A0A813G198-F1
#
_cell.length_a   1.000
_cell.length_b   1.000
_cell.length_c   1.000
_cell.angle_alpha   90.00
_cell.angle_beta   90.00
_cell.angle_gamma   90.00
#
_symmetry.space_group_name_H-M   'P 1'
#
loop_
_entity.id
_entity.type
_entity.pdbx_description
1 polymer ?
#
loop_
_entity_poly.entity_id
_entity_poly.type
_entity_poly.pdbx_seq_one_letter_code
_entity_poly.pdbx_strand_id
1 'polypeptide(L)'
;MGRPFSPLCRAEPASSRRRLCGSGSSQDDSRTRLGGGRHEHNGNTHNAYNSNHSSRRARHLIQHRSLAPAMSNLWLLLPSLVLATSLPLAAAVDSGEESLAARSPLVAALRRAESQPPLDEAVSPIGPIEVEEAQKAWADGVLQIGAKFEQSLTAAQKEAASFVDDLYGHGLQSVLFKPSQSTSKPFRTSREGVISHLAGGYGEFPEDQGFAVSSKWNRIRYENAGIEIEGLQALAMGNSFFRDTFTGNETKLEYTFGYFRAKGGKLKINLHFSSIPYTNHSNATQSLSVTEDEVRAAQKAFADSIIEIGAYHEKGWHYYERTAMFVDTMFAFDFGPVLFKAAE
;
A
#
# COMPACT_ATOMS: atom_id res chain seq x y z
N MET A 1 67.40 -3.13 -0.38
CA MET A 1 67.77 -1.81 0.19
C MET A 1 66.45 -1.09 0.46
N GLY A 2 65.96 -0.77 1.65
CA GLY A 2 66.51 -0.60 2.99
C GLY A 2 65.77 0.62 3.56
N ARG A 3 64.81 0.43 4.48
CA ARG A 3 64.15 1.51 5.24
C ARG A 3 65.16 2.18 6.20
N PRO A 4 64.88 3.39 6.71
CA PRO A 4 64.34 3.52 8.09
C PRO A 4 63.26 4.64 8.19
N PHE A 5 62.21 4.54 9.02
CA PHE A 5 62.05 4.65 10.49
C PHE A 5 62.20 6.08 11.09
N SER A 6 61.21 6.39 11.96
CA SER A 6 60.78 7.66 12.59
C SER A 6 61.77 8.33 13.57
N PRO A 7 61.41 9.48 14.20
CA PRO A 7 60.77 9.46 15.54
C PRO A 7 59.66 10.52 15.74
N LEU A 8 58.54 10.26 16.44
CA LEU A 8 58.31 10.36 17.89
C LEU A 8 58.65 11.72 18.52
N CYS A 9 57.61 12.45 18.97
CA CYS A 9 57.65 13.20 20.24
C CYS A 9 56.22 13.43 20.78
N ARG A 10 56.08 13.22 22.09
CA ARG A 10 54.88 13.24 22.93
C ARG A 10 55.15 14.25 24.05
N ALA A 11 54.21 15.14 24.39
CA ALA A 11 54.08 15.76 25.72
C ALA A 11 52.80 16.63 25.85
N GLU A 12 51.85 16.15 26.64
CA GLU A 12 50.95 16.94 27.51
C GLU A 12 51.73 17.35 28.80
N PRO A 13 51.16 18.04 29.82
CA PRO A 13 50.04 19.01 29.90
C PRO A 13 50.41 20.26 30.75
N ALA A 14 49.56 21.30 30.82
CA ALA A 14 49.51 22.17 32.02
C ALA A 14 48.21 23.00 32.13
N SER A 15 47.55 22.81 33.26
CA SER A 15 46.50 23.61 33.87
C SER A 15 46.85 25.10 34.08
N SER A 16 45.86 25.99 34.00
CA SER A 16 45.72 27.01 35.04
C SER A 16 44.28 27.57 35.12
N ARG A 17 43.70 27.43 36.32
CA ARG A 17 42.57 28.25 36.79
C ARG A 17 43.08 29.66 37.08
N ARG A 18 42.33 30.69 36.70
CA ARG A 18 42.26 31.96 37.45
C ARG A 18 40.80 32.37 37.67
N ARG A 19 40.45 32.41 38.95
CA ARG A 19 39.38 33.20 39.56
C ARG A 19 39.98 34.56 39.91
N LEU A 20 39.24 35.66 39.71
CA LEU A 20 39.27 36.97 40.41
C LEU A 20 38.04 37.73 39.85
N CYS A 21 36.90 37.84 40.54
CA CYS A 21 36.51 38.69 41.68
C CYS A 21 36.38 40.20 41.38
N GLY A 22 35.14 40.70 41.62
CA GLY A 22 34.79 42.07 42.02
C GLY A 22 34.03 42.89 40.97
N SER A 23 33.02 43.72 41.26
CA SER A 23 32.15 43.98 42.44
C SER A 23 31.31 45.23 42.11
N GLY A 24 30.05 45.27 42.59
CA GLY A 24 29.25 46.50 42.80
C GLY A 24 28.35 46.92 41.62
N SER A 25 27.18 47.55 41.79
CA SER A 25 26.17 47.74 42.86
C SER A 25 25.15 48.77 42.34
N SER A 26 23.98 48.84 42.97
CA SER A 26 22.88 49.86 42.85
C SER A 26 21.76 49.49 41.87
N GLN A 27 20.53 49.13 42.30
CA GLN A 27 19.47 49.88 43.03
C GLN A 27 19.07 51.20 42.35
N ASP A 28 17.87 51.23 41.75
CA ASP A 28 16.66 52.01 42.13
C ASP A 28 15.64 51.82 40.98
N ASP A 29 14.35 51.49 41.08
CA ASP A 29 13.22 51.74 41.98
C ASP A 29 12.14 52.60 41.28
N SER A 30 10.94 52.03 41.26
CA SER A 30 9.64 52.71 41.34
C SER A 30 9.00 53.46 40.14
N ARG A 31 7.77 52.97 39.84
CA ARG A 31 6.46 53.67 40.02
C ARG A 31 5.67 54.23 38.81
N THR A 32 4.45 53.65 38.68
CA THR A 32 3.11 54.28 38.47
C THR A 32 2.78 54.91 37.10
N ARG A 33 1.56 54.87 36.53
CA ARG A 33 0.13 55.02 36.97
C ARG A 33 -0.76 54.41 35.85
N LEU A 34 -1.79 53.62 36.12
CA LEU A 34 -3.22 53.96 36.38
C LEU A 34 -3.99 54.72 35.27
N GLY A 35 -5.12 54.11 34.87
CA GLY A 35 -6.30 54.71 34.21
C GLY A 35 -6.85 53.79 33.10
N GLY A 36 -8.10 53.31 33.04
CA GLY A 36 -9.32 53.58 33.80
C GLY A 36 -10.50 53.79 32.85
N GLY A 37 -11.35 52.77 32.64
CA GLY A 37 -12.74 52.84 32.13
C GLY A 37 -12.91 52.96 30.61
N ARG A 38 -14.07 52.69 29.98
CA ARG A 38 -15.31 51.97 30.32
C ARG A 38 -16.13 51.89 29.01
N HIS A 39 -16.90 50.81 28.83
CA HIS A 39 -18.03 50.63 27.91
C HIS A 39 -17.85 50.81 26.39
N GLU A 40 -18.17 49.75 25.63
CA GLU A 40 -19.27 49.83 24.65
C GLU A 40 -19.87 48.44 24.34
N HIS A 41 -21.20 48.45 24.20
CA HIS A 41 -22.08 47.34 23.88
C HIS A 41 -22.01 46.98 22.38
N ASN A 42 -21.98 45.69 22.06
CA ASN A 42 -22.71 45.05 20.95
C ASN A 42 -22.54 43.54 21.16
N GLY A 43 -23.58 42.73 21.39
CA GLY A 43 -24.87 42.74 20.73
C GLY A 43 -24.78 41.91 19.45
N ASN A 44 -24.63 40.58 19.56
CA ASN A 44 -25.11 39.71 18.50
C ASN A 44 -25.56 38.34 19.04
N THR A 45 -26.85 38.12 18.88
CA THR A 45 -27.64 36.92 19.17
C THR A 45 -27.75 36.04 17.92
N HIS A 46 -28.13 34.77 18.14
CA HIS A 46 -28.40 33.69 17.16
C HIS A 46 -27.15 32.87 16.77
N ASN A 47 -27.12 31.54 16.84
CA ASN A 47 -28.21 30.57 16.81
C ASN A 47 -27.76 29.27 17.53
N ALA A 48 -28.46 28.89 18.61
CA ALA A 48 -28.38 27.56 19.18
C ALA A 48 -29.40 26.68 18.46
N TYR A 49 -28.94 25.78 17.58
CA TYR A 49 -29.81 24.72 17.06
C TYR A 49 -29.69 23.52 17.99
N ASN A 50 -30.70 23.38 18.83
CA ASN A 50 -30.83 22.32 19.81
C ASN A 50 -31.23 20.99 19.14
N SER A 51 -30.75 19.92 19.77
CA SER A 51 -31.05 18.51 19.55
C SER A 51 -32.52 18.16 19.32
N ASN A 52 -32.78 17.20 18.44
CA ASN A 52 -33.59 16.00 18.71
C ASN A 52 -34.04 15.36 17.39
N HIS A 53 -33.56 14.16 17.07
CA HIS A 53 -34.40 13.15 16.42
C HIS A 53 -33.96 11.72 16.78
N SER A 54 -34.57 11.25 17.86
CA SER A 54 -35.13 9.92 18.07
C SER A 54 -34.74 8.81 17.08
N SER A 55 -34.01 7.85 17.62
CA SER A 55 -34.02 6.42 17.31
C SER A 55 -35.36 5.88 16.79
N ARG A 56 -35.34 5.29 15.59
CA ARG A 56 -36.32 4.26 15.18
C ARG A 56 -35.58 3.07 14.58
N ARG A 57 -35.47 2.01 15.40
CA ARG A 57 -35.12 0.64 14.99
C ARG A 57 -36.21 0.13 14.04
N ALA A 58 -35.84 -0.26 12.83
CA ALA A 58 -36.63 -1.16 11.99
C ALA A 58 -35.92 -2.52 11.97
N ARG A 59 -36.45 -3.48 12.75
CA ARG A 59 -36.09 -4.90 12.64
C ARG A 59 -36.93 -5.48 11.51
N HIS A 60 -36.31 -5.83 10.38
CA HIS A 60 -36.93 -6.74 9.42
C HIS A 60 -36.32 -8.12 9.60
N LEU A 61 -37.12 -9.00 10.22
CA LEU A 61 -36.95 -10.45 10.19
C LEU A 61 -37.25 -10.92 8.77
N ILE A 62 -36.26 -11.49 8.10
CA ILE A 62 -36.45 -12.33 6.93
C ILE A 62 -36.02 -13.75 7.31
N GLN A 63 -37.00 -14.57 7.65
CA GLN A 63 -36.86 -16.02 7.70
C GLN A 63 -37.00 -16.55 6.27
N HIS A 64 -35.93 -17.08 5.69
CA HIS A 64 -36.05 -18.01 4.57
C HIS A 64 -35.73 -19.43 5.04
N ARG A 65 -36.78 -20.25 4.99
CA ARG A 65 -36.81 -21.69 5.19
C ARG A 65 -35.75 -22.39 4.32
N SER A 66 -34.95 -23.22 4.99
CA SER A 66 -34.21 -24.32 4.38
C SER A 66 -35.18 -25.31 3.73
N LEU A 67 -34.95 -25.63 2.45
CA LEU A 67 -35.54 -26.78 1.76
C LEU A 67 -34.39 -27.56 1.12
N ALA A 68 -33.93 -28.60 1.82
CA ALA A 68 -33.12 -29.65 1.24
C ALA A 68 -34.04 -30.70 0.59
N PRO A 69 -33.73 -31.24 -0.59
CA PRO A 69 -34.22 -32.54 -0.99
C PRO A 69 -33.18 -33.61 -0.66
N ALA A 70 -33.62 -34.60 0.12
CA ALA A 70 -32.96 -35.89 0.25
C ALA A 70 -32.98 -36.63 -1.09
N MET A 71 -31.85 -37.20 -1.52
CA MET A 71 -31.88 -38.30 -2.48
C MET A 71 -30.90 -39.40 -2.07
N SER A 72 -31.49 -40.59 -1.96
CA SER A 72 -30.95 -41.85 -1.50
C SER A 72 -30.03 -42.52 -2.52
N ASN A 73 -28.99 -43.17 -1.99
CA ASN A 73 -28.46 -44.50 -2.31
C ASN A 73 -28.74 -45.08 -3.70
N LEU A 74 -27.69 -45.16 -4.53
CA LEU A 74 -27.49 -46.29 -5.44
C LEU A 74 -26.00 -46.46 -5.80
N TRP A 75 -25.22 -47.04 -4.88
CA TRP A 75 -23.89 -47.57 -5.16
C TRP A 75 -23.95 -49.09 -5.08
N LEU A 76 -24.11 -49.79 -6.20
CA LEU A 76 -23.72 -51.19 -6.32
C LEU A 76 -23.42 -51.51 -7.79
N LEU A 77 -22.37 -52.32 -7.96
CA LEU A 77 -21.91 -53.06 -9.15
C LEU A 77 -20.77 -52.42 -9.99
N LEU A 78 -19.55 -52.69 -9.54
CA LEU A 78 -18.45 -53.10 -10.44
C LEU A 78 -18.70 -54.56 -10.89
N PRO A 79 -18.22 -54.93 -12.10
CA PRO A 79 -17.05 -55.83 -12.18
C PRO A 79 -16.06 -55.34 -13.27
N SER A 80 -14.77 -55.19 -12.98
CA SER A 80 -13.68 -56.21 -12.98
C SER A 80 -13.43 -56.96 -14.31
N LEU A 81 -12.18 -56.86 -14.77
CA LEU A 81 -11.43 -57.75 -15.70
C LEU A 81 -11.82 -57.65 -17.20
N VAL A 82 -10.91 -57.51 -18.18
CA VAL A 82 -9.79 -58.41 -18.53
C VAL A 82 -8.69 -57.66 -19.34
N LEU A 83 -7.47 -58.20 -19.20
CA LEU A 83 -6.16 -57.82 -19.71
C LEU A 83 -5.90 -58.23 -21.18
N ALA A 84 -4.98 -57.48 -21.84
CA ALA A 84 -4.13 -57.87 -22.99
C ALA A 84 -4.82 -58.04 -24.37
N THR A 85 -4.24 -57.73 -25.54
CA THR A 85 -2.85 -57.83 -26.02
C THR A 85 -2.57 -56.85 -27.17
N SER A 86 -1.33 -56.41 -27.30
CA SER A 86 -0.73 -55.74 -28.45
C SER A 86 -0.53 -56.65 -29.67
N LEU A 87 -0.69 -56.13 -30.90
CA LEU A 87 0.11 -56.37 -32.15
C LEU A 87 -0.51 -55.58 -33.36
N PRO A 88 0.18 -55.39 -34.51
CA PRO A 88 0.29 -54.09 -35.19
C PRO A 88 -0.26 -54.05 -36.64
N LEU A 89 -0.31 -52.81 -37.15
CA LEU A 89 -0.19 -52.30 -38.54
C LEU A 89 -0.61 -53.21 -39.72
N ALA A 90 -1.67 -52.79 -40.44
CA ALA A 90 -1.84 -53.08 -41.86
C ALA A 90 -2.49 -51.88 -42.57
N ALA A 91 -1.89 -51.48 -43.69
CA ALA A 91 -2.44 -50.52 -44.63
C ALA A 91 -3.50 -51.20 -45.53
N ALA A 92 -4.66 -50.56 -45.70
CA ALA A 92 -5.62 -50.78 -46.78
C ALA A 92 -6.46 -49.49 -46.87
N VAL A 93 -6.21 -48.64 -47.86
CA VAL A 93 -6.90 -48.58 -49.16
C VAL A 93 -8.40 -48.34 -48.99
N ASP A 94 -8.76 -47.13 -49.42
CA ASP A 94 -10.08 -46.59 -49.70
C ASP A 94 -11.00 -47.60 -50.43
N SER A 95 -12.05 -48.02 -49.73
CA SER A 95 -13.33 -48.37 -50.35
C SER A 95 -14.44 -48.10 -49.34
N GLY A 96 -15.40 -47.27 -49.76
CA GLY A 96 -16.52 -46.85 -48.96
C GLY A 96 -17.40 -48.01 -48.52
N GLU A 97 -17.34 -48.34 -47.23
CA GLU A 97 -18.47 -48.84 -46.46
C GLU A 97 -18.49 -48.08 -45.13
N GLU A 98 -19.44 -47.16 -44.97
CA GLU A 98 -19.80 -46.61 -43.67
C GLU A 98 -20.26 -47.76 -42.77
N SER A 99 -19.33 -48.30 -42.00
CA SER A 99 -19.56 -49.37 -41.04
C SER A 99 -20.71 -49.02 -40.10
N LEU A 100 -21.65 -49.97 -39.97
CA LEU A 100 -22.80 -49.95 -39.05
C LEU A 100 -22.41 -49.64 -37.59
N ALA A 101 -21.12 -49.77 -37.24
CA ALA A 101 -20.56 -49.36 -35.95
C ALA A 101 -20.68 -47.85 -35.68
N ALA A 102 -20.73 -47.00 -36.72
CA ALA A 102 -20.89 -45.55 -36.58
C ALA A 102 -22.30 -45.12 -36.15
N ARG A 103 -23.30 -46.02 -36.27
CA ARG A 103 -24.70 -45.75 -35.91
C ARG A 103 -25.12 -46.31 -34.56
N SER A 104 -24.20 -46.94 -33.83
CA SER A 104 -24.51 -47.43 -32.49
C SER A 104 -24.79 -46.24 -31.57
N PRO A 105 -25.96 -46.18 -30.90
CA PRO A 105 -26.24 -45.15 -29.90
C PRO A 105 -25.22 -45.18 -28.77
N LEU A 106 -24.54 -46.33 -28.56
CA LEU A 106 -23.46 -46.48 -27.60
C LEU A 106 -22.17 -45.77 -28.07
N VAL A 107 -21.81 -45.87 -29.35
CA VAL A 107 -20.65 -45.16 -29.93
C VAL A 107 -20.91 -43.66 -30.02
N ALA A 108 -22.15 -43.26 -30.32
CA ALA A 108 -22.58 -41.88 -30.25
C ALA A 108 -22.60 -41.34 -28.80
N ALA A 109 -23.01 -42.15 -27.81
CA ALA A 109 -22.99 -41.79 -26.41
C ALA A 109 -21.55 -41.70 -25.84
N LEU A 110 -20.67 -42.63 -26.21
CA LEU A 110 -19.24 -42.59 -25.87
C LEU A 110 -18.56 -41.36 -26.49
N ARG A 111 -18.77 -41.08 -27.78
CA ARG A 111 -18.27 -39.85 -28.41
C ARG A 111 -18.85 -38.60 -27.78
N ARG A 112 -20.10 -38.62 -27.29
CA ARG A 112 -20.73 -37.49 -26.59
C ARG A 112 -20.22 -37.33 -25.15
N ALA A 113 -19.84 -38.42 -24.50
CA ALA A 113 -19.17 -38.42 -23.18
C ALA A 113 -17.72 -37.92 -23.31
N GLU A 114 -17.05 -38.26 -24.41
CA GLU A 114 -15.67 -37.87 -24.71
C GLU A 114 -15.57 -36.47 -25.34
N SER A 115 -16.68 -35.97 -25.91
CA SER A 115 -16.86 -34.58 -26.36
C SER A 115 -17.49 -33.67 -25.30
N GLN A 116 -17.64 -34.12 -24.05
CA GLN A 116 -17.94 -33.16 -22.99
C GLN A 116 -16.74 -32.21 -22.92
N PRO A 117 -16.94 -30.88 -23.05
CA PRO A 117 -15.86 -29.96 -22.76
C PRO A 117 -15.34 -30.30 -21.36
N PRO A 118 -14.01 -30.24 -21.13
CA PRO A 118 -13.46 -30.51 -19.80
C PRO A 118 -14.30 -29.71 -18.81
N LEU A 119 -14.82 -30.39 -17.78
CA LEU A 119 -15.57 -29.76 -16.68
C LEU A 119 -14.87 -28.44 -16.40
N ASP A 120 -15.53 -27.30 -16.67
CA ASP A 120 -15.03 -25.97 -16.32
C ASP A 120 -14.39 -26.14 -14.94
N GLU A 121 -13.07 -25.99 -14.83
CA GLU A 121 -12.35 -26.31 -13.59
C GLU A 121 -13.15 -25.69 -12.45
N ALA A 122 -13.76 -26.52 -11.59
CA ALA A 122 -14.80 -26.05 -10.69
C ALA A 122 -14.20 -24.96 -9.80
N VAL A 123 -14.46 -23.71 -10.17
CA VAL A 123 -13.77 -22.57 -9.61
C VAL A 123 -14.26 -22.44 -8.17
N SER A 124 -13.38 -22.77 -7.22
CA SER A 124 -13.73 -22.80 -5.82
C SER A 124 -14.07 -21.38 -5.32
N PRO A 125 -15.02 -21.24 -4.38
CA PRO A 125 -15.30 -19.95 -3.73
C PRO A 125 -14.03 -19.34 -3.13
N ILE A 126 -14.00 -18.02 -2.99
CA ILE A 126 -12.89 -17.33 -2.32
C ILE A 126 -12.88 -17.70 -0.82
N GLY A 127 -11.71 -17.95 -0.25
CA GLY A 127 -11.50 -18.07 1.19
C GLY A 127 -10.91 -16.80 1.82
N PRO A 128 -11.12 -16.55 3.13
CA PRO A 128 -10.49 -15.41 3.83
C PRO A 128 -8.97 -15.41 3.78
N ILE A 129 -8.35 -16.61 3.85
CA ILE A 129 -6.89 -16.76 3.78
C ILE A 129 -6.35 -16.26 2.44
N GLU A 130 -7.04 -16.52 1.32
CA GLU A 130 -6.61 -16.05 0.00
C GLU A 130 -6.64 -14.52 -0.11
N VAL A 131 -7.58 -13.88 0.59
CA VAL A 131 -7.65 -12.41 0.69
C VAL A 131 -6.46 -11.87 1.48
N GLU A 132 -6.12 -12.49 2.60
CA GLU A 132 -4.95 -12.13 3.42
C GLU A 132 -3.63 -12.37 2.66
N GLU A 133 -3.52 -13.46 1.90
CA GLU A 133 -2.39 -13.74 1.02
C GLU A 133 -2.28 -12.70 -0.10
N ALA A 134 -3.40 -12.28 -0.70
CA ALA A 134 -3.41 -11.21 -1.70
C ALA A 134 -2.97 -9.86 -1.11
N GLN A 135 -3.40 -9.53 0.11
CA GLN A 135 -2.95 -8.34 0.84
C GLN A 135 -1.44 -8.41 1.15
N LYS A 136 -0.94 -9.58 1.56
CA LYS A 136 0.48 -9.79 1.77
C LYS A 136 1.28 -9.62 0.48
N ALA A 137 0.82 -10.21 -0.62
CA ALA A 137 1.45 -10.07 -1.92
C ALA A 137 1.48 -8.60 -2.39
N TRP A 138 0.41 -7.85 -2.12
CA TRP A 138 0.38 -6.41 -2.38
C TRP A 138 1.44 -5.66 -1.56
N ALA A 139 1.51 -5.91 -0.25
CA ALA A 139 2.51 -5.32 0.63
C ALA A 139 3.95 -5.63 0.19
N ASP A 140 4.25 -6.91 -0.05
CA ASP A 140 5.57 -7.36 -0.48
C ASP A 140 5.96 -6.71 -1.83
N GLY A 141 5.02 -6.61 -2.77
CA GLY A 141 5.27 -6.01 -4.07
C GLY A 141 5.54 -4.50 -3.98
N VAL A 142 4.87 -3.77 -3.10
CA VAL A 142 5.20 -2.35 -2.85
C VAL A 142 6.61 -2.18 -2.29
N LEU A 143 7.01 -3.04 -1.33
CA LEU A 143 8.38 -3.04 -0.82
C LEU A 143 9.40 -3.36 -1.94
N GLN A 144 9.07 -4.29 -2.83
CA GLN A 144 9.92 -4.67 -3.96
C GLN A 144 10.06 -3.53 -4.99
N ILE A 145 8.99 -2.79 -5.30
CA ILE A 145 9.07 -1.60 -6.16
C ILE A 145 10.02 -0.57 -5.55
N GLY A 146 9.88 -0.29 -4.25
CA GLY A 146 10.78 0.61 -3.51
C GLY A 146 12.25 0.14 -3.57
N ALA A 147 12.50 -1.16 -3.41
CA ALA A 147 13.85 -1.71 -3.53
C ALA A 147 14.42 -1.60 -4.95
N LYS A 148 13.59 -1.74 -6.00
CA LYS A 148 14.03 -1.58 -7.40
C LYS A 148 14.38 -0.13 -7.74
N PHE A 149 13.80 0.84 -7.04
CA PHE A 149 14.16 2.25 -7.21
C PHE A 149 15.61 2.54 -6.80
N GLU A 150 16.19 1.72 -5.91
CA GLU A 150 17.62 1.78 -5.63
C GLU A 150 18.49 1.38 -6.83
N GLN A 151 17.92 0.95 -7.95
CA GLN A 151 18.66 0.68 -9.18
C GLN A 151 18.46 1.80 -10.19
N SER A 152 17.20 2.21 -10.40
CA SER A 152 16.79 3.35 -11.23
C SER A 152 15.27 3.54 -11.16
N LEU A 153 14.77 4.72 -11.55
CA LEU A 153 13.34 4.95 -11.75
C LEU A 153 12.74 3.95 -12.76
N THR A 154 13.43 3.72 -13.88
CA THR A 154 12.99 2.76 -14.92
C THR A 154 12.84 1.35 -14.37
N ALA A 155 13.73 0.90 -13.48
CA ALA A 155 13.62 -0.41 -12.85
C ALA A 155 12.40 -0.50 -11.92
N ALA A 156 12.13 0.56 -11.15
CA ALA A 156 10.93 0.64 -10.30
C ALA A 156 9.64 0.66 -11.13
N GLN A 157 9.60 1.42 -12.22
CA GLN A 157 8.44 1.47 -13.12
C GLN A 157 8.16 0.12 -13.80
N LYS A 158 9.22 -0.60 -14.20
CA LYS A 158 9.08 -1.95 -14.76
C LYS A 158 8.54 -2.95 -13.72
N GLU A 159 9.02 -2.86 -12.48
CA GLU A 159 8.52 -3.68 -11.39
C GLU A 159 7.06 -3.36 -11.06
N ALA A 160 6.71 -2.08 -10.99
CA ALA A 160 5.34 -1.62 -10.76
C ALA A 160 4.40 -2.07 -11.87
N ALA A 161 4.85 -2.08 -13.13
CA ALA A 161 4.10 -2.61 -14.25
C ALA A 161 3.79 -4.11 -14.06
N SER A 162 4.80 -4.93 -13.73
CA SER A 162 4.59 -6.37 -13.46
C SER A 162 3.65 -6.58 -12.29
N PHE A 163 3.87 -5.85 -11.19
CA PHE A 163 3.03 -5.88 -10.00
C PHE A 163 1.56 -5.57 -10.32
N VAL A 164 1.30 -4.53 -11.13
CA VAL A 164 -0.06 -4.16 -11.54
C VAL A 164 -0.68 -5.23 -12.43
N ASP A 165 0.08 -5.79 -13.38
CA ASP A 165 -0.40 -6.89 -14.24
C ASP A 165 -0.72 -8.16 -13.44
N ASP A 166 0.07 -8.43 -12.40
CA ASP A 166 -0.05 -9.62 -11.56
C ASP A 166 -1.19 -9.51 -10.54
N LEU A 167 -1.44 -8.34 -9.97
CA LEU A 167 -2.42 -8.19 -8.89
C LEU A 167 -3.72 -7.49 -9.30
N TYR A 168 -3.72 -6.62 -10.30
CA TYR A 168 -4.92 -5.87 -10.70
C TYR A 168 -5.61 -6.51 -11.91
N GLY A 169 -6.94 -6.36 -11.97
CA GLY A 169 -7.78 -6.97 -12.99
C GLY A 169 -7.81 -6.26 -14.34
N HIS A 170 -6.84 -5.38 -14.66
CA HIS A 170 -6.85 -4.66 -15.93
C HIS A 170 -6.86 -5.63 -17.11
N GLY A 171 -7.71 -5.36 -18.11
CA GLY A 171 -7.93 -6.25 -19.27
C GLY A 171 -8.84 -7.46 -18.99
N LEU A 172 -9.17 -7.74 -17.73
CA LEU A 172 -10.12 -8.79 -17.33
C LEU A 172 -11.46 -8.20 -16.85
N GLN A 173 -11.41 -7.14 -16.05
CA GLN A 173 -12.56 -6.39 -15.54
C GLN A 173 -12.18 -4.90 -15.38
N SER A 174 -13.19 -4.06 -15.10
CA SER A 174 -12.94 -2.68 -14.69
C SER A 174 -12.22 -2.64 -13.34
N VAL A 175 -11.27 -1.71 -13.20
CA VAL A 175 -10.55 -1.45 -11.96
C VAL A 175 -10.89 -0.05 -11.48
N LEU A 176 -11.33 0.07 -10.22
CA LEU A 176 -11.63 1.33 -9.55
C LEU A 176 -10.55 1.61 -8.52
N PHE A 177 -9.64 2.54 -8.81
CA PHE A 177 -8.55 2.89 -7.91
C PHE A 177 -8.67 4.35 -7.44
N LYS A 178 -8.60 4.57 -6.12
CA LYS A 178 -8.48 5.89 -5.49
C LYS A 178 -7.39 5.88 -4.42
N PRO A 179 -6.23 6.50 -4.66
CA PRO A 179 -5.19 6.61 -3.64
C PRO A 179 -5.53 7.63 -2.54
N SER A 180 -4.75 7.61 -1.46
CA SER A 180 -4.90 8.47 -0.29
C SER A 180 -4.44 9.92 -0.53
N GLN A 181 -3.43 10.12 -1.38
CA GLN A 181 -2.78 11.41 -1.63
C GLN A 181 -2.86 11.78 -3.13
N SER A 182 -4.06 12.11 -3.60
CA SER A 182 -4.29 12.63 -4.95
C SER A 182 -5.35 13.71 -4.94
N THR A 183 -5.11 14.82 -5.63
CA THR A 183 -6.00 15.99 -5.63
C THR A 183 -6.49 16.33 -7.03
N SER A 184 -5.59 16.44 -8.00
CA SER A 184 -5.92 16.83 -9.37
C SER A 184 -6.59 15.69 -10.14
N LYS A 185 -6.11 14.45 -9.98
CA LYS A 185 -6.71 13.26 -10.60
C LYS A 185 -6.96 12.18 -9.54
N PRO A 186 -8.04 12.34 -8.74
CA PRO A 186 -8.25 11.49 -7.57
C PRO A 186 -8.63 10.04 -7.92
N PHE A 187 -9.27 9.81 -9.05
CA PHE A 187 -9.71 8.50 -9.50
C PHE A 187 -8.85 8.02 -10.68
N ARG A 188 -8.39 6.78 -10.59
CA ARG A 188 -7.56 6.11 -11.58
C ARG A 188 -8.27 4.83 -11.99
N THR A 189 -8.58 4.70 -13.28
CA THR A 189 -9.20 3.49 -13.83
C THR A 189 -8.33 2.83 -14.91
N SER A 190 -7.29 3.53 -15.36
CA SER A 190 -6.26 3.00 -16.27
C SER A 190 -5.14 2.30 -15.50
N ARG A 191 -4.52 1.34 -16.18
CA ARG A 191 -3.33 0.62 -15.70
C ARG A 191 -2.19 1.61 -15.40
N GLU A 192 -1.99 2.55 -16.31
CA GLU A 192 -0.97 3.61 -16.23
C GLU A 192 -1.18 4.48 -14.99
N GLY A 193 -2.44 4.77 -14.63
CA GLY A 193 -2.77 5.55 -13.44
C GLY A 193 -2.41 4.85 -12.13
N VAL A 194 -2.47 3.53 -12.07
CA VAL A 194 -2.04 2.74 -10.90
C VAL A 194 -0.51 2.68 -10.84
N ILE A 195 0.16 2.44 -11.98
CA ILE A 195 1.62 2.39 -12.06
C ILE A 195 2.21 3.75 -11.66
N SER A 196 1.66 4.83 -12.20
CA SER A 196 2.08 6.18 -11.86
C SER A 196 1.95 6.47 -10.37
N HIS A 197 0.83 6.09 -9.75
CA HIS A 197 0.70 6.27 -8.32
C HIS A 197 1.78 5.52 -7.53
N LEU A 198 2.16 4.31 -7.95
CA LEU A 198 3.15 3.49 -7.24
C LEU A 198 4.59 3.96 -7.44
N ALA A 199 4.98 4.30 -8.67
CA ALA A 199 6.38 4.54 -9.05
C ALA A 199 6.66 5.95 -9.59
N GLY A 200 5.64 6.75 -9.88
CA GLY A 200 5.76 8.10 -10.45
C GLY A 200 6.19 8.10 -11.92
N GLY A 201 6.48 9.31 -12.43
CA GLY A 201 7.14 9.52 -13.72
C GLY A 201 6.24 9.43 -14.96
N TYR A 202 4.92 9.54 -14.81
CA TYR A 202 3.97 9.64 -15.93
C TYR A 202 3.44 11.05 -16.08
N GLY A 203 3.65 11.67 -17.25
CA GLY A 203 3.23 13.06 -17.51
C GLY A 203 1.71 13.29 -17.44
N GLU A 204 0.90 12.24 -17.56
CA GLU A 204 -0.55 12.33 -17.36
C GLU A 204 -0.93 12.54 -15.89
N PHE A 205 -0.08 12.14 -14.95
CA PHE A 205 -0.29 12.25 -13.51
C PHE A 205 0.90 12.95 -12.85
N PRO A 206 1.13 14.24 -13.15
CA PRO A 206 2.32 14.98 -12.72
C PRO A 206 2.40 15.19 -11.20
N GLU A 207 1.30 14.99 -10.47
CA GLU A 207 1.27 15.00 -9.00
C GLU A 207 1.84 13.73 -8.37
N ASP A 208 1.96 12.64 -9.13
CA ASP A 208 2.44 11.38 -8.60
C ASP A 208 3.96 11.36 -8.50
N GLN A 209 4.44 11.38 -7.27
CA GLN A 209 5.86 11.17 -6.97
C GLN A 209 6.22 9.69 -6.74
N GLY A 210 5.25 8.78 -6.85
CA GLY A 210 5.42 7.35 -6.63
C GLY A 210 5.38 6.96 -5.15
N PHE A 211 4.25 6.45 -4.69
CA PHE A 211 3.99 6.03 -3.32
C PHE A 211 4.98 4.99 -2.77
N ALA A 212 5.41 4.03 -3.59
CA ALA A 212 6.39 3.01 -3.18
C ALA A 212 7.81 3.57 -3.13
N VAL A 213 8.07 4.62 -3.92
CA VAL A 213 9.38 5.22 -4.14
C VAL A 213 9.65 6.33 -3.12
N SER A 214 8.70 7.24 -2.92
CA SER A 214 8.82 8.48 -2.15
C SER A 214 9.22 8.25 -0.69
N SER A 215 8.70 7.19 -0.07
CA SER A 215 8.72 7.05 1.39
C SER A 215 9.64 5.94 1.91
N LYS A 216 10.35 5.20 1.03
CA LYS A 216 11.19 4.02 1.37
C LYS A 216 10.58 3.17 2.50
N TRP A 217 9.48 2.49 2.19
CA TRP A 217 8.83 1.59 3.14
C TRP A 217 9.72 0.38 3.45
N ASN A 218 9.81 -0.03 4.73
CA ASN A 218 10.44 -1.31 5.12
C ASN A 218 9.47 -2.32 5.71
N ARG A 219 8.24 -1.89 6.03
CA ARG A 219 7.19 -2.76 6.55
C ARG A 219 5.82 -2.22 6.18
N ILE A 220 4.97 -3.11 5.69
CA ILE A 220 3.55 -2.84 5.43
C ILE A 220 2.76 -3.97 6.10
N ARG A 221 1.72 -3.62 6.84
CA ARG A 221 0.84 -4.61 7.50
C ARG A 221 -0.62 -4.18 7.39
N TYR A 222 -1.50 -5.17 7.36
CA TYR A 222 -2.94 -5.00 7.28
C TYR A 222 -3.61 -5.48 8.57
N GLU A 223 -4.65 -4.77 8.97
CA GLU A 223 -5.60 -5.16 10.01
C GLU A 223 -7.01 -5.10 9.42
N ASN A 224 -7.55 -6.26 9.05
CA ASN A 224 -8.91 -6.38 8.52
C ASN A 224 -9.94 -6.08 9.63
N ALA A 225 -10.80 -5.09 9.40
CA ALA A 225 -12.02 -4.89 10.18
C ALA A 225 -13.10 -5.91 9.77
N GLY A 226 -13.08 -6.35 8.51
CA GLY A 226 -13.95 -7.39 8.00
C GLY A 226 -13.58 -7.82 6.59
N ILE A 227 -13.94 -9.05 6.25
CA ILE A 227 -13.86 -9.62 4.90
C ILE A 227 -15.24 -10.22 4.60
N GLU A 228 -15.89 -9.72 3.55
CA GLU A 228 -17.16 -10.26 3.04
C GLU A 228 -16.88 -11.03 1.75
N ILE A 229 -17.45 -12.23 1.63
CA ILE A 229 -17.18 -13.13 0.51
C ILE A 229 -18.50 -13.58 -0.11
N GLU A 230 -18.63 -13.34 -1.41
CA GLU A 230 -19.78 -13.77 -2.20
C GLU A 230 -19.30 -14.55 -3.43
N GLY A 231 -19.23 -15.88 -3.28
CA GLY A 231 -18.82 -16.79 -4.34
C GLY A 231 -17.40 -16.52 -4.84
N LEU A 232 -17.29 -15.88 -6.01
CA LEU A 232 -16.03 -15.57 -6.69
C LEU A 232 -15.59 -14.11 -6.49
N GLN A 233 -16.23 -13.37 -5.60
CA GLN A 233 -15.89 -12.00 -5.24
C GLN A 233 -15.69 -11.86 -3.74
N ALA A 234 -14.84 -10.92 -3.34
CA ALA A 234 -14.63 -10.58 -1.93
C ALA A 234 -14.40 -9.08 -1.76
N LEU A 235 -14.84 -8.54 -0.63
CA LEU A 235 -14.55 -7.19 -0.17
C LEU A 235 -13.79 -7.27 1.15
N ALA A 236 -12.73 -6.50 1.29
CA ALA A 236 -11.98 -6.39 2.53
C ALA A 236 -11.83 -4.92 2.92
N MET A 237 -12.08 -4.61 4.19
CA MET A 237 -11.91 -3.27 4.74
C MET A 237 -11.13 -3.30 6.03
N GLY A 238 -10.37 -2.25 6.30
CA GLY A 238 -9.56 -2.19 7.51
C GLY A 238 -8.57 -1.05 7.52
N ASN A 239 -7.51 -1.23 8.31
CA ASN A 239 -6.41 -0.29 8.42
C ASN A 239 -5.13 -0.91 7.86
N SER A 240 -4.35 -0.12 7.12
CA SER A 240 -3.01 -0.47 6.70
C SER A 240 -1.99 0.44 7.39
N PHE A 241 -0.84 -0.12 7.73
CA PHE A 241 0.22 0.59 8.43
C PHE A 241 1.51 0.46 7.65
N PHE A 242 2.13 1.61 7.36
CA PHE A 242 3.32 1.74 6.53
C PHE A 242 4.43 2.32 7.38
N ARG A 243 5.54 1.58 7.52
CA ARG A 243 6.71 2.04 8.26
C ARG A 243 7.80 2.51 7.31
N ASP A 244 8.23 3.76 7.43
CA ASP A 244 9.32 4.30 6.61
C ASP A 244 10.70 4.02 7.23
N THR A 245 11.73 3.95 6.39
CA THR A 245 13.12 3.71 6.85
C THR A 245 13.79 4.92 7.47
N PHE A 246 13.30 6.14 7.22
CA PHE A 246 14.01 7.37 7.57
C PHE A 246 13.78 7.75 9.03
N THR A 247 12.51 7.82 9.42
CA THR A 247 12.05 8.20 10.75
C THR A 247 11.71 6.97 11.58
N GLY A 248 11.40 5.85 10.93
CA GLY A 248 10.91 4.65 11.59
C GLY A 248 9.47 4.75 12.09
N ASN A 249 8.75 5.83 11.74
CA ASN A 249 7.36 6.06 12.10
C ASN A 249 6.41 5.19 11.27
N GLU A 250 5.23 4.91 11.84
CA GLU A 250 4.15 4.23 11.12
C GLU A 250 3.09 5.24 10.67
N THR A 251 2.84 5.29 9.36
CA THR A 251 1.69 5.97 8.77
C THR A 251 0.50 5.01 8.71
N LYS A 252 -0.62 5.41 9.29
CA LYS A 252 -1.88 4.66 9.25
C LYS A 252 -2.75 5.16 8.09
N LEU A 253 -3.27 4.24 7.27
CA LEU A 253 -4.30 4.49 6.27
C LEU A 253 -5.53 3.60 6.52
N GLU A 254 -6.67 4.02 6.03
CA GLU A 254 -7.90 3.22 5.93
C GLU A 254 -8.03 2.71 4.49
N TYR A 255 -8.44 1.46 4.31
CA TYR A 255 -8.58 0.87 2.97
C TYR A 255 -9.91 0.14 2.76
N THR A 256 -10.28 0.05 1.49
CA THR A 256 -11.24 -0.90 0.93
C THR A 256 -10.61 -1.58 -0.28
N PHE A 257 -10.52 -2.90 -0.25
CA PHE A 257 -10.19 -3.72 -1.41
C PHE A 257 -11.40 -4.51 -1.89
N GLY A 258 -11.54 -4.63 -3.21
CA GLY A 258 -12.40 -5.61 -3.86
C GLY A 258 -11.57 -6.54 -4.71
N TYR A 259 -11.91 -7.83 -4.61
CA TYR A 259 -11.27 -8.92 -5.30
C TYR A 259 -12.29 -9.70 -6.13
N PHE A 260 -11.82 -10.25 -7.24
CA PHE A 260 -12.52 -11.30 -7.96
C PHE A 260 -11.55 -12.42 -8.34
N ARG A 261 -12.05 -13.64 -8.49
CA ARG A 261 -11.25 -14.77 -8.95
C ARG A 261 -11.22 -14.79 -10.48
N ALA A 262 -10.03 -14.70 -11.06
CA ALA A 262 -9.81 -14.76 -12.50
C ALA A 262 -9.82 -16.21 -13.04
N LYS A 263 -9.99 -16.37 -14.36
CA LYS A 263 -9.76 -17.65 -15.05
C LYS A 263 -8.30 -18.06 -14.85
N GLY A 264 -8.06 -19.17 -14.15
CA GLY A 264 -6.74 -19.58 -13.65
C GLY A 264 -6.61 -19.53 -12.12
N GLY A 265 -7.68 -19.20 -11.40
CA GLY A 265 -7.78 -19.37 -9.95
C GLY A 265 -7.19 -18.26 -9.10
N LYS A 266 -6.38 -17.35 -9.66
CA LYS A 266 -5.77 -16.24 -8.91
C LYS A 266 -6.77 -15.12 -8.60
N LEU A 267 -6.66 -14.53 -7.41
CA LEU A 267 -7.39 -13.31 -7.07
C LEU A 267 -6.79 -12.10 -7.79
N LYS A 268 -7.67 -11.20 -8.25
CA LYS A 268 -7.31 -9.92 -8.86
C LYS A 268 -8.09 -8.80 -8.20
N ILE A 269 -7.45 -7.65 -8.03
CA ILE A 269 -8.03 -6.44 -7.48
C ILE A 269 -8.85 -5.72 -8.55
N ASN A 270 -10.12 -5.45 -8.27
CA ASN A 270 -11.00 -4.61 -9.09
C ASN A 270 -11.50 -3.34 -8.36
N LEU A 271 -11.29 -3.25 -7.05
CA LEU A 271 -11.49 -2.04 -6.26
C LEU A 271 -10.31 -1.87 -5.30
N HIS A 272 -9.74 -0.67 -5.27
CA HIS A 272 -8.78 -0.28 -4.25
C HIS A 272 -8.99 1.19 -3.91
N PHE A 273 -9.46 1.43 -2.69
CA PHE A 273 -9.63 2.76 -2.13
C PHE A 273 -8.76 2.86 -0.89
N SER A 274 -8.00 3.95 -0.77
CA SER A 274 -7.24 4.27 0.43
C SER A 274 -7.48 5.73 0.84
N SER A 275 -7.53 5.99 2.14
CA SER A 275 -7.66 7.33 2.73
C SER A 275 -6.80 7.50 3.98
N ILE A 276 -6.41 8.74 4.25
CA ILE A 276 -5.86 9.12 5.55
C ILE A 276 -7.02 9.17 6.54
N PRO A 277 -6.89 8.61 7.76
CA PRO A 277 -7.92 8.70 8.79
C PRO A 277 -8.31 10.16 9.04
N TYR A 278 -9.61 10.40 9.16
CA TYR A 278 -10.10 11.73 9.48
C TYR A 278 -9.59 12.17 10.85
N THR A 279 -8.86 13.27 10.89
CA THR A 279 -8.49 13.94 12.13
C THR A 279 -9.45 15.10 12.36
N ASN A 280 -10.20 15.06 13.47
CA ASN A 280 -11.00 16.20 13.89
C ASN A 280 -10.02 17.33 14.22
N HIS A 281 -9.91 18.32 13.32
CA HIS A 281 -9.34 19.63 13.65
C HIS A 281 -10.27 20.41 14.59
N SER A 282 -10.79 19.78 15.65
CA SER A 282 -11.14 20.56 16.83
C SER A 282 -9.86 21.23 17.30
N ASN A 283 -9.92 22.47 17.78
CA ASN A 283 -8.82 23.23 18.39
C ASN A 283 -8.23 22.50 19.61
N ALA A 284 -7.71 21.31 19.41
CA ALA A 284 -6.75 20.69 20.26
C ALA A 284 -5.49 21.50 20.02
N THR A 285 -5.27 22.46 20.90
CA THR A 285 -3.96 22.66 21.50
C THR A 285 -3.50 21.30 22.05
N GLN A 286 -3.26 20.34 21.18
CA GLN A 286 -2.44 19.20 21.51
C GLN A 286 -1.09 19.86 21.70
N SER A 287 -0.67 19.91 22.96
CA SER A 287 0.69 20.28 23.34
C SER A 287 1.63 19.28 22.67
N LEU A 288 1.92 19.51 21.39
CA LEU A 288 3.00 18.92 20.62
C LEU A 288 4.26 19.65 21.07
N SER A 289 4.65 19.47 22.33
CA SER A 289 5.96 19.91 22.78
C SER A 289 6.96 19.02 22.05
N VAL A 290 7.62 19.57 21.04
CA VAL A 290 8.76 18.93 20.38
C VAL A 290 9.77 18.56 21.46
N THR A 291 10.09 17.28 21.56
CA THR A 291 11.07 16.77 22.53
C THR A 291 12.49 16.88 21.97
N GLU A 292 13.48 16.90 22.86
CA GLU A 292 14.89 16.91 22.44
C GLU A 292 15.25 15.67 21.62
N ASP A 293 14.71 14.50 21.96
CA ASP A 293 14.95 13.25 21.26
C ASP A 293 14.38 13.29 19.82
N GLU A 294 13.19 13.87 19.63
CA GLU A 294 12.61 14.07 18.30
C GLU A 294 13.46 15.04 17.45
N VAL A 295 13.98 16.13 18.05
CA VAL A 295 14.90 17.05 17.34
C VAL A 295 16.18 16.32 16.95
N ARG A 296 16.77 15.54 17.85
CA ARG A 296 18.00 14.78 17.58
C ARG A 296 17.78 13.72 16.50
N ALA A 297 16.63 13.04 16.52
CA ALA A 297 16.27 12.07 15.50
C ALA A 297 16.09 12.74 14.13
N ALA A 298 15.37 13.87 14.06
CA ALA A 298 15.20 14.64 12.83
C ALA A 298 16.53 15.16 12.27
N GLN A 299 17.42 15.68 13.13
CA GLN A 299 18.76 16.12 12.74
C GLN A 299 19.62 14.97 12.21
N LYS A 300 19.56 13.80 12.85
CA LYS A 300 20.27 12.61 12.39
C LYS A 300 19.75 12.16 11.02
N ALA A 301 18.43 12.05 10.87
CA ALA A 301 17.80 11.67 9.62
C ALA A 301 18.12 12.68 8.49
N PHE A 302 18.25 13.97 8.81
CA PHE A 302 18.69 14.99 7.88
C PHE A 302 20.12 14.72 7.40
N ALA A 303 21.05 14.54 8.33
CA ALA A 303 22.45 14.26 8.00
C ALA A 303 22.61 12.97 7.18
N ASP A 304 21.93 11.89 7.59
CA ASP A 304 21.95 10.61 6.88
C ASP A 304 21.42 10.75 5.45
N SER A 305 20.34 11.53 5.24
CA SER A 305 19.75 11.75 3.92
C SER A 305 20.67 12.55 2.99
N ILE A 306 21.39 13.55 3.51
CA ILE A 306 22.37 14.31 2.71
C ILE A 306 23.53 13.40 2.26
N ILE A 307 24.03 12.53 3.16
CA ILE A 307 25.05 11.52 2.82
C ILE A 307 24.54 10.59 1.71
N GLU A 308 23.28 10.14 1.82
CA GLU A 308 22.67 9.28 0.83
C GLU A 308 22.51 9.98 -0.53
N ILE A 309 22.06 11.23 -0.57
CA ILE A 309 21.99 12.02 -1.81
C ILE A 309 23.37 12.12 -2.46
N GLY A 310 24.43 12.36 -1.66
CA GLY A 310 25.81 12.33 -2.14
C GLY A 310 26.21 10.99 -2.78
N ALA A 311 25.84 9.87 -2.15
CA ALA A 311 26.10 8.53 -2.69
C ALA A 311 25.32 8.25 -3.99
N TYR A 312 24.11 8.80 -4.15
CA TYR A 312 23.35 8.72 -5.41
C TYR A 312 24.02 9.55 -6.51
N HIS A 313 24.53 10.74 -6.17
CA HIS A 313 25.25 11.61 -7.10
C HIS A 313 26.51 10.92 -7.66
N GLU A 314 27.30 10.27 -6.81
CA GLU A 314 28.53 9.56 -7.24
C GLU A 314 28.27 8.40 -8.21
N LYS A 315 27.10 7.76 -8.10
CA LYS A 315 26.71 6.64 -8.97
C LYS A 315 26.08 7.09 -10.30
N GLY A 316 25.97 8.40 -10.54
CA GLY A 316 25.28 8.95 -11.71
C GLY A 316 23.78 8.66 -11.73
N TRP A 317 23.18 8.43 -10.56
CA TRP A 317 21.75 8.14 -10.43
C TRP A 317 20.93 9.43 -10.44
N HIS A 318 19.60 9.29 -10.49
CA HIS A 318 18.63 10.38 -10.44
C HIS A 318 18.61 11.09 -9.07
N TYR A 319 19.73 11.69 -8.66
CA TYR A 319 19.88 12.34 -7.36
C TYR A 319 18.93 13.53 -7.20
N TYR A 320 18.47 14.15 -8.29
CA TYR A 320 17.42 15.18 -8.27
C TYR A 320 16.09 14.65 -7.73
N GLU A 321 15.65 13.47 -8.16
CA GLU A 321 14.43 12.83 -7.64
C GLU A 321 14.61 12.50 -6.16
N ARG A 322 15.78 11.98 -5.80
CA ARG A 322 16.12 11.69 -4.40
C ARG A 322 16.14 12.95 -3.53
N THR A 323 16.64 14.06 -4.08
CA THR A 323 16.67 15.36 -3.40
C THR A 323 15.27 15.93 -3.22
N ALA A 324 14.41 15.82 -4.22
CA ALA A 324 13.01 16.24 -4.11
C ALA A 324 12.29 15.48 -2.99
N MET A 325 12.45 14.16 -2.93
CA MET A 325 11.87 13.34 -1.85
C MET A 325 12.39 13.73 -0.46
N PHE A 326 13.69 14.00 -0.35
CA PHE A 326 14.28 14.50 0.89
C PHE A 326 13.65 15.84 1.32
N VAL A 327 13.47 16.75 0.37
CA VAL A 327 12.86 18.05 0.63
C VAL A 327 11.42 17.86 1.13
N ASP A 328 10.60 17.07 0.45
CA ASP A 328 9.20 16.86 0.85
C ASP A 328 9.06 16.15 2.22
N THR A 329 10.02 15.28 2.55
CA THR A 329 10.04 14.58 3.85
C THR A 329 10.48 15.50 4.99
N MET A 330 11.48 16.36 4.75
CA MET A 330 12.14 17.14 5.81
C MET A 330 11.63 18.57 5.94
N PHE A 331 10.96 19.08 4.91
CA PHE A 331 10.51 20.46 4.84
C PHE A 331 8.99 20.50 4.72
N ALA A 332 8.36 21.17 5.67
CA ALA A 332 6.92 21.30 5.75
C ALA A 332 6.37 22.39 4.81
N PHE A 333 6.79 22.40 3.54
CA PHE A 333 6.36 23.41 2.55
C PHE A 333 4.85 23.45 2.35
N ASP A 334 4.17 22.31 2.52
CA ASP A 334 2.70 22.21 2.45
C ASP A 334 1.97 22.87 3.64
N PHE A 335 2.69 23.11 4.74
CA PHE A 335 2.11 23.63 5.99
C PHE A 335 2.47 25.09 6.27
N GLY A 336 3.38 25.67 5.49
CA GLY A 336 3.77 27.07 5.64
C GLY A 336 5.15 27.40 5.06
N PRO A 337 5.57 28.66 5.17
CA PRO A 337 6.87 29.10 4.69
C PRO A 337 8.00 28.42 5.49
N VAL A 338 8.96 27.84 4.79
CA VAL A 338 10.18 27.31 5.40
C VAL A 338 11.32 28.31 5.26
N LEU A 339 11.92 28.69 6.39
CA LEU A 339 13.09 29.56 6.41
C LEU A 339 14.35 28.73 6.15
N PHE A 340 14.86 28.81 4.93
CA PHE A 340 16.08 28.12 4.51
C PHE A 340 17.12 29.11 4.03
N LYS A 341 18.35 28.96 4.51
CA LYS A 341 19.52 29.68 4.00
C LYS A 341 20.51 28.63 3.50
N ALA A 342 20.79 28.65 2.20
CA ALA A 342 21.80 27.77 1.61
C ALA A 342 23.19 28.04 2.22
N ALA A 343 23.95 26.97 2.41
CA ALA A 343 25.38 27.06 2.70
C ALA A 343 26.14 27.02 1.36
N GLU A 344 27.17 27.86 1.22
CA GLU A 344 28.08 27.91 0.07
C GLU A 344 29.22 26.91 0.19
#